data_AF-A0A8J7ALX5-F1
#
_entry.id   AF-A0A8J7ALX5-F1
#
_cell.length_a   1.000
_cell.length_b   1.000
_cell.length_c   1.000
_cell.angle_alpha   90.00
_cell.angle_beta   90.00
_cell.angle_gamma   90.00
#
_symmetry.space_group_name_H-M   'P 1'
#
loop_
_entity.id
_entity.type
_entity.pdbx_description
1 polymer ?
#
loop_
_entity_poly.entity_id
_entity_poly.type
_entity_poly.pdbx_seq_one_letter_code
_entity_poly.pdbx_strand_id
1 'polypeptide(L)'
;MHTPFSASFSHYAPVVDHLLFYKIINDADGIRLRIWESATDLDQSPSPYLYILNLRVASIAEAKKRLKAHLALNGGTLATGQTLPFKGKVKLMPHATWDGTQGDD
;
A
#
# COMPACT_ATOMS: atom_id res chain seq x y z
N MET A 1 -33.45 2.02 -37.24
CA MET A 1 -32.04 2.48 -37.19
C MET A 1 -31.61 2.38 -35.73
N HIS A 2 -30.82 1.37 -35.39
CA HIS A 2 -30.39 1.07 -34.02
C HIS A 2 -28.98 1.65 -33.83
N THR A 3 -28.84 2.65 -32.96
CA THR A 3 -27.53 3.16 -32.51
C THR A 3 -26.94 2.17 -31.51
N PRO A 4 -25.73 1.62 -31.73
CA PRO A 4 -25.07 0.86 -30.69
C PRO A 4 -24.61 1.81 -29.59
N PHE A 5 -25.09 1.58 -28.37
CA PHE A 5 -24.52 2.16 -27.16
C PHE A 5 -23.08 1.63 -27.02
N SER A 6 -22.09 2.46 -27.29
CA SER A 6 -20.70 2.18 -26.92
C SER A 6 -20.59 2.27 -25.40
N ALA A 7 -20.72 1.12 -24.74
CA ALA A 7 -20.24 0.95 -23.38
C ALA A 7 -18.71 0.97 -23.41
N SER A 8 -18.12 2.17 -23.36
CA SER A 8 -16.71 2.33 -23.02
C SER A 8 -16.57 2.02 -21.53
N PHE A 9 -16.52 0.73 -21.21
CA PHE A 9 -16.14 0.25 -19.90
C PHE A 9 -14.79 0.86 -19.56
N SER A 10 -14.75 1.47 -18.37
CA SER A 10 -13.62 2.07 -17.70
C SER A 10 -12.29 1.49 -18.18
N HIS A 11 -11.44 2.34 -18.76
CA HIS A 11 -10.02 2.07 -18.92
C HIS A 11 -9.53 1.53 -17.58
N TYR A 12 -9.24 0.23 -17.52
CA TYR A 12 -8.54 -0.34 -16.38
C TYR A 12 -7.26 0.48 -16.24
N ALA A 13 -7.08 1.13 -15.08
CA ALA A 13 -5.77 1.68 -14.74
C ALA A 13 -4.75 0.57 -15.00
N PRO A 14 -3.63 0.84 -15.67
CA PRO A 14 -2.63 -0.17 -15.95
C PRO A 14 -2.30 -0.93 -14.65
N VAL A 15 -1.94 -2.20 -14.78
CA VAL A 15 -1.42 -3.04 -13.70
C VAL A 15 -0.12 -2.40 -13.23
N VAL A 16 -0.21 -1.31 -12.47
CA VAL A 16 0.94 -0.63 -11.90
C VAL A 16 1.30 -1.41 -10.66
N ASP A 17 2.51 -1.92 -10.66
CA ASP A 17 3.11 -2.58 -9.52
C ASP A 17 3.35 -1.53 -8.42
N HIS A 18 2.31 -1.26 -7.63
CA HIS A 18 2.34 -0.30 -6.54
C HIS A 18 3.40 -0.71 -5.52
N LEU A 19 4.38 0.17 -5.28
CA LEU A 19 5.50 -0.11 -4.38
C LEU A 19 5.44 0.82 -3.18
N LEU A 20 4.98 0.29 -2.04
CA LEU A 20 4.99 1.02 -0.78
C LEU A 20 6.33 0.87 -0.08
N PHE A 21 6.96 2.00 0.21
CA PHE A 21 8.09 2.12 1.09
C PHE A 21 7.62 2.40 2.52
N TYR A 22 8.34 1.88 3.50
CA TYR A 22 8.09 2.22 4.89
C TYR A 22 9.37 2.43 5.69
N LYS A 23 9.25 3.22 6.76
CA LYS A 23 10.31 3.47 7.74
C LYS A 23 9.70 3.72 9.12
N ILE A 24 10.20 3.02 10.13
CA ILE A 24 9.95 3.23 11.54
C ILE A 24 11.17 3.96 12.11
N ILE A 25 10.94 5.16 12.65
CA ILE A 25 11.97 6.05 13.17
C ILE A 25 11.73 6.21 14.66
N ASN A 26 12.81 6.09 15.45
CA ASN A 26 12.79 6.48 16.85
C ASN A 26 13.14 7.97 16.92
N ASP A 27 12.22 8.77 17.45
CA ASP A 27 12.29 10.23 17.51
C ASP A 27 12.19 10.67 18.98
N ALA A 28 12.61 11.89 19.30
CA ALA A 28 12.58 12.39 20.68
C ALA A 28 11.16 12.42 21.26
N ASP A 29 10.15 12.64 20.40
CA ASP A 29 8.73 12.68 20.77
C ASP A 29 8.03 11.30 20.70
N GLY A 30 8.76 10.21 20.41
CA GLY A 30 8.21 8.86 20.29
C GLY A 30 8.54 8.17 18.96
N ILE A 31 7.68 7.23 18.53
CA ILE A 31 7.96 6.43 17.32
C ILE A 31 7.16 6.95 16.14
N ARG A 32 7.85 7.29 15.04
CA ARG A 32 7.22 7.68 13.77
C ARG A 32 7.23 6.53 12.79
N LEU A 33 6.05 6.10 12.37
CA LEU A 33 5.86 5.23 11.21
C LEU A 33 5.57 6.10 9.99
N ARG A 34 6.42 6.01 8.97
CA ARG A 34 6.23 6.63 7.66
C ARG A 34 6.02 5.53 6.63
N ILE A 35 4.97 5.66 5.81
CA ILE A 35 4.68 4.80 4.66
C ILE A 35 4.49 5.72 3.46
N TRP A 36 5.05 5.40 2.30
CA TRP A 36 4.91 6.25 1.11
C TRP A 36 5.05 5.46 -0.19
N GLU A 37 4.47 6.01 -1.25
CA GLU A 37 4.64 5.59 -2.64
C GLU A 37 5.14 6.80 -3.44
N SER A 38 6.16 6.60 -4.27
CA SER A 38 6.67 7.62 -5.18
C SER A 38 6.18 7.36 -6.60
N ALA A 39 5.89 8.42 -7.36
CA ALA A 39 5.63 8.30 -8.78
C ALA A 39 6.91 7.86 -9.49
N THR A 40 6.92 6.67 -10.09
CA THR A 40 8.09 6.10 -10.78
C THR A 40 8.33 6.70 -12.16
N ASP A 41 7.27 7.19 -12.80
CA ASP A 41 7.26 7.59 -14.22
C ASP A 41 7.41 9.10 -14.43
N LEU A 42 7.56 9.86 -13.35
CA LEU A 42 7.80 11.30 -13.42
C LEU A 42 9.30 11.55 -13.34
N ASP A 43 9.86 12.12 -14.41
CA ASP A 43 11.25 12.60 -14.51
C ASP A 43 11.44 13.88 -13.67
N GLN A 44 11.17 13.77 -12.37
CA GLN A 44 11.29 14.85 -11.40
C GLN A 44 12.06 14.31 -10.19
N SER A 45 13.05 15.06 -9.72
CA SER A 45 13.86 14.71 -8.55
C SER A 45 13.71 15.77 -7.45
N PRO A 46 13.24 15.41 -6.23
CA PRO A 46 12.78 14.07 -5.86
C PRO A 46 11.45 13.72 -6.54
N SER A 47 11.24 12.44 -6.83
CA SER A 47 9.98 11.96 -7.39
C SER A 47 8.82 12.31 -6.44
N PRO A 48 7.72 12.89 -6.94
CA PRO A 48 6.61 13.27 -6.09
C PRO A 48 5.95 12.04 -5.47
N TYR A 49 5.36 12.21 -4.28
CA TYR A 49 4.64 11.14 -3.61
C TYR A 49 3.24 10.99 -4.23
N LEU A 50 2.90 9.77 -4.66
CA LEU A 50 1.52 9.40 -4.99
C LEU A 50 0.71 9.20 -3.70
N TYR A 51 1.38 8.68 -2.68
CA TYR A 51 0.79 8.42 -1.37
C TYR A 51 1.84 8.66 -0.27
N ILE A 52 1.41 9.25 0.84
CA ILE A 52 2.23 9.34 2.05
C ILE A 52 1.36 9.30 3.30
N LEU A 53 1.76 8.47 4.25
CA LEU A 53 1.19 8.38 5.57
C LEU A 53 2.29 8.57 6.62
N ASN A 54 2.04 9.46 7.57
CA ASN A 54 2.91 9.70 8.71
C ASN A 54 2.10 9.52 9.99
N LEU A 55 2.43 8.49 10.76
CA LEU A 55 1.80 8.20 12.04
C LEU A 55 2.82 8.31 13.17
N ARG A 56 2.41 8.94 14.26
CA ARG A 56 3.13 8.88 15.54
C ARG A 56 2.44 7.86 16.44
N VAL A 57 3.22 7.01 17.08
CA VAL A 57 2.75 5.96 17.99
C VAL A 57 3.66 5.85 19.20
N ALA A 58 3.15 5.30 20.29
CA ALA A 58 3.86 5.27 21.57
C ALA A 58 5.01 4.25 21.60
N SER A 59 5.00 3.24 20.71
CA SER A 59 6.01 2.17 20.73
C SER A 59 6.29 1.56 19.35
N ILE A 60 7.45 0.90 19.24
CA ILE A 60 7.86 0.16 18.03
C ILE A 60 6.89 -1.00 17.77
N ALA A 61 6.41 -1.67 18.82
CA ALA A 61 5.44 -2.75 18.70
C ALA A 61 4.14 -2.27 18.07
N GLU A 62 3.65 -1.10 18.48
CA GLU A 62 2.47 -0.48 17.89
C GLU A 62 2.72 -0.06 16.43
N ALA A 63 3.88 0.53 16.13
CA ALA A 63 4.25 0.88 14.76
C ALA A 63 4.22 -0.35 13.84
N LYS A 64 4.80 -1.47 14.28
CA LYS A 64 4.79 -2.73 13.54
C LYS A 64 3.37 -3.29 13.40
N LYS A 65 2.53 -3.21 14.44
CA LYS A 65 1.13 -3.63 14.38
C LYS A 65 0.35 -2.84 13.34
N ARG A 66 0.48 -1.50 13.34
CA ARG A 66 -0.18 -0.60 12.38
C ARG A 66 0.30 -0.87 10.95
N LEU A 67 1.60 -1.06 10.76
CA LEU A 67 2.18 -1.40 9.47
C LEU A 67 1.64 -2.73 8.94
N LYS A 68 1.59 -3.79 9.76
CA LYS A 68 1.00 -5.09 9.37
C LYS A 68 -0.46 -4.95 8.96
N ALA A 69 -1.27 -4.24 9.75
CA ALA A 69 -2.67 -4.00 9.45
C ALA A 69 -2.85 -3.21 8.14
N HIS A 70 -2.04 -2.16 7.93
CA HIS A 70 -2.08 -1.38 6.70
C HIS A 70 -1.71 -2.23 5.48
N LEU A 71 -0.65 -3.04 5.56
CA LEU A 71 -0.25 -3.93 4.47
C LEU A 71 -1.34 -4.97 4.17
N ALA A 72 -1.92 -5.60 5.20
CA ALA A 72 -2.99 -6.58 5.03
C ALA A 72 -4.21 -5.99 4.31
N LEU A 73 -4.63 -4.78 4.66
CA LEU A 73 -5.75 -4.08 4.01
C LEU A 73 -5.48 -3.72 2.54
N ASN A 74 -4.21 -3.59 2.15
CA ASN A 74 -3.82 -3.21 0.79
C ASN A 74 -3.34 -4.41 -0.04
N GLY A 75 -3.61 -5.65 0.39
CA GLY A 75 -3.20 -6.86 -0.33
C GLY A 75 -1.72 -7.20 -0.20
N GLY A 76 -1.02 -6.60 0.77
CA GLY A 76 0.34 -6.95 1.12
C GLY A 76 0.39 -8.23 1.96
N THR A 77 0.90 -9.31 1.37
CA THR A 77 1.09 -10.57 2.08
C THR A 77 2.41 -10.56 2.85
N LEU A 78 2.32 -10.76 4.17
CA LEU A 78 3.49 -11.04 5.02
C LEU A 78 3.43 -12.51 5.45
N ALA A 79 4.56 -13.21 5.41
CA ALA A 79 4.60 -14.56 5.96
C ALA A 79 4.32 -14.52 7.48
N THR A 80 3.51 -15.46 7.96
CA THR A 80 3.20 -15.58 9.40
C THR A 80 4.49 -15.74 10.20
N GLY A 81 4.68 -14.91 11.22
CA GLY A 81 5.90 -14.91 12.04
C GLY A 81 7.08 -14.09 11.46
N GLN A 82 6.94 -13.49 10.28
CA GLN A 82 7.99 -12.63 9.72
C GLN A 82 8.18 -11.39 10.59
N THR A 83 9.41 -11.18 11.05
CA THR A 83 9.81 -9.96 11.75
C THR A 83 9.99 -8.85 10.73
N LEU A 84 9.16 -7.81 10.82
CA LEU A 84 9.32 -6.62 9.98
C LEU A 84 10.58 -5.83 10.43
N PRO A 85 11.51 -5.53 9.50
CA PRO A 85 12.62 -4.62 9.77
C PRO A 85 12.11 -3.19 10.01
N PHE A 86 13.01 -2.28 10.42
CA PHE A 86 12.66 -0.87 10.63
C PHE A 86 12.45 -0.08 9.33
N LYS A 87 12.91 -0.59 8.20
CA LYS A 87 12.69 0.02 6.88
C LYS A 87 12.56 -1.08 5.84
N GLY A 88 11.79 -0.84 4.80
CA GLY A 88 11.63 -1.78 3.71
C GLY A 88 10.74 -1.24 2.61
N LYS A 89 10.52 -2.07 1.60
CA LYS A 89 9.55 -1.85 0.54
C LYS A 89 8.69 -3.09 0.38
N VAL A 90 7.41 -2.89 0.08
CA VAL A 90 6.42 -3.95 -0.12
C VAL A 90 5.70 -3.66 -1.42
N LYS A 91 5.67 -4.66 -2.30
CA LYS A 91 4.87 -4.62 -3.51
C LYS A 91 3.43 -4.90 -3.11
N LEU A 92 2.53 -3.98 -3.38
CA LEU A 92 1.11 -4.24 -3.32
C LEU A 92 0.71 -4.91 -4.64
N MET A 93 -0.09 -5.97 -4.55
CA MET A 93 -0.69 -6.54 -5.74
C MET A 93 -1.86 -5.64 -6.16
N PRO A 94 -1.94 -5.23 -7.43
CA PRO A 94 -3.12 -4.56 -7.94
C PRO A 94 -4.30 -5.52 -7.75
N HIS A 95 -5.32 -5.03 -7.06
CA HIS A 95 -6.44 -5.80 -6.52
C HIS A 95 -6.02 -6.69 -5.34
N ALA A 96 -6.30 -6.23 -4.11
CA ALA A 96 -6.50 -7.17 -3.01
C ALA A 96 -7.55 -8.17 -3.50
N THR A 97 -7.18 -9.43 -3.74
CA THR A 97 -8.09 -10.48 -4.22
C THR A 97 -9.10 -10.78 -3.11
N TRP A 98 -10.12 -9.93 -3.03
CA TRP A 98 -11.42 -10.24 -2.48
C TRP A 98 -12.34 -10.33 -3.70
N ASP A 99 -12.66 -11.55 -4.15
CA ASP A 99 -13.57 -11.78 -5.28
C ASP A 99 -15.05 -11.55 -4.90
N GLY A 100 -15.35 -11.20 -3.66
CA GLY A 100 -16.74 -10.92 -3.25
C GLY A 100 -17.58 -12.18 -3.02
N THR A 101 -17.08 -13.35 -3.39
CA THR A 101 -17.80 -14.61 -3.24
C THR A 101 -17.62 -15.17 -1.83
N GLN A 102 -18.70 -15.09 -1.05
CA GLN A 102 -18.91 -15.96 0.10
C GLN A 102 -18.93 -17.39 -0.45
N GLY A 103 -17.99 -18.25 -0.05
CA GLY A 103 -18.05 -19.66 -0.37
C GLY A 103 -19.35 -20.23 0.20
N ASP A 104 -20.23 -20.69 -0.68
CA ASP A 104 -21.32 -21.59 -0.29
C ASP A 104 -20.72 -22.96 0.05
N ASP A 105 -21.23 -23.54 1.13
CA ASP A 105 -20.92 -24.90 1.64
C ASP A 105 -21.43 -25.98 0.66
#